data_AF-A0A0G0Q686-F1
#
_entry.id   AF-A0A0G0Q686-F1
#
_cell.length_a   1.000
_cell.length_b   1.000
_cell.length_c   1.000
_cell.angle_alpha   90.00
_cell.angle_beta   90.00
_cell.angle_gamma   90.00
#
_symmetry.space_group_name_H-M   'P 1'
#
loop_
_entity.id
_entity.type
_entity.pdbx_description
1 polymer ?
#
loop_
_entity_poly.entity_id
_entity_poly.type
_entity_poly.pdbx_seq_one_letter_code
_entity_poly.pdbx_strand_id
1 'polypeptide(L)'
;MVRKLLPILAACLLLILLLIVTRRFWTGNYLNFSDGAKFADVARNIASGNGYSSNFSNFTSKALGFENLVSVSRWTKPVMPLVIAGFLKIFGVSDSSVIATSSLFYLLLVLTTYFLGKKLWGKLVGLLGAISVAFNFNFLEYALSGASETLFAFEIVLGAFLF
;
A
#
# COMPACT_ATOMS: atom_id res chain seq x y z
N MET A 1 0.99 31.68 -2.26
CA MET A 1 0.55 30.26 -2.24
C MET A 1 1.70 29.30 -1.95
N VAL A 2 2.83 29.40 -2.68
CA VAL A 2 4.01 28.50 -2.57
C VAL A 2 4.58 28.35 -1.15
N ARG A 3 4.74 29.44 -0.37
CA ARG A 3 5.28 29.38 1.00
C ARG A 3 4.47 28.51 1.97
N LYS A 4 3.16 28.33 1.74
CA LYS A 4 2.29 27.49 2.59
C LYS A 4 2.40 25.99 2.25
N LEU A 5 2.86 25.65 1.05
CA LEU A 5 3.01 24.26 0.58
C LEU A 5 4.38 23.68 0.93
N LEU A 6 5.40 24.53 1.07
CA LEU A 6 6.77 24.14 1.42
C LEU A 6 6.88 23.17 2.62
N PRO A 7 6.22 23.40 3.78
CA PRO A 7 6.34 22.48 4.91
C PRO A 7 5.68 21.12 4.65
N ILE A 8 4.61 21.07 3.85
CA ILE A 8 3.94 19.82 3.48
C ILE A 8 4.85 19.02 2.54
N LEU A 9 5.45 19.67 1.55
CA LEU A 9 6.40 19.04 0.64
C LEU A 9 7.63 18.51 1.39
N ALA A 10 8.18 19.28 2.33
CA ALA A 10 9.29 18.85 3.17
C ALA A 10 8.92 17.62 4.03
N ALA A 11 7.73 17.59 4.61
CA ALA A 11 7.25 16.44 5.37
C ALA A 11 7.08 15.20 4.48
N CYS A 12 6.49 15.34 3.29
CA CYS A 12 6.37 14.25 2.32
C CYS A 12 7.75 13.72 1.91
N LEU A 13 8.71 14.60 1.63
CA LEU A 13 10.08 14.21 1.29
C LEU A 13 10.76 13.45 2.44
N LEU A 14 10.56 13.90 3.68
CA LEU A 14 11.11 13.23 4.85
C LEU A 14 10.49 11.84 5.07
N LEU A 15 9.19 11.68 4.83
CA LEU A 15 8.52 10.38 4.87
C LEU A 15 8.99 9.45 3.74
N ILE A 16 9.20 9.99 2.52
CA ILE A 16 9.78 9.22 1.42
C ILE A 16 11.19 8.77 1.75
N LEU A 17 12.01 9.64 2.34
CA LEU A 17 13.35 9.30 2.79
C LEU A 17 13.31 8.21 3.87
N LEU A 18 12.40 8.31 4.83
CA LEU A 18 12.16 7.29 5.84
C LEU A 18 11.83 5.94 5.20
N LEU A 19 10.93 5.90 4.21
CA LEU A 19 10.59 4.67 3.49
C LEU A 19 11.79 4.08 2.74
N ILE A 20 12.59 4.92 2.07
CA ILE A 20 13.80 4.47 1.35
C ILE A 20 14.81 3.86 2.32
N VAL A 21 15.05 4.53 3.46
CA VAL A 21 15.95 4.06 4.51
C VAL A 21 15.43 2.74 5.08
N THR A 22 14.17 2.68 5.50
CA THR A 22 13.57 1.45 6.04
C THR A 22 13.65 0.31 5.03
N ARG A 23 13.32 0.55 3.75
CA ARG A 23 13.43 -0.45 2.69
C ARG A 23 14.84 -1.00 2.56
N ARG A 24 15.86 -0.12 2.61
CA ARG A 24 17.26 -0.50 2.48
C ARG A 24 17.73 -1.43 3.61
N PHE A 25 17.22 -1.24 4.83
CA PHE A 25 17.66 -1.99 6.02
C PHE A 25 16.78 -3.20 6.36
N TRP A 26 15.50 -3.18 6.02
CA TRP A 26 14.51 -4.15 6.53
C TRP A 26 13.93 -5.09 5.50
N THR A 27 13.94 -4.71 4.22
CA THR A 27 13.33 -5.53 3.16
C THR A 27 14.36 -5.99 2.15
N GLY A 28 14.27 -7.25 1.73
CA GLY A 28 15.04 -7.74 0.59
C GLY A 28 14.66 -7.02 -0.72
N ASN A 29 15.34 -7.36 -1.81
CA ASN A 29 15.07 -6.77 -3.13
C ASN A 29 13.71 -7.19 -3.73
N TYR A 30 13.00 -8.11 -3.08
CA TYR A 30 11.81 -8.78 -3.60
C TYR A 30 10.63 -8.66 -2.65
N LEU A 31 9.43 -8.80 -3.20
CA LEU A 31 8.17 -8.85 -2.48
C LEU A 31 8.10 -10.13 -1.63
N ASN A 32 8.26 -9.99 -0.31
CA ASN A 32 8.32 -11.15 0.60
C ASN A 32 7.00 -11.43 1.34
N PHE A 33 6.04 -10.51 1.30
CA PHE A 33 4.78 -10.66 2.00
C PHE A 33 3.77 -11.46 1.15
N SER A 34 3.26 -12.55 1.72
CA SER A 34 2.43 -13.53 0.99
C SER A 34 1.16 -12.90 0.40
N ASP A 35 0.47 -12.06 1.16
CA ASP A 35 -0.75 -11.41 0.66
C ASP A 35 -0.44 -10.32 -0.38
N GLY A 36 0.69 -9.63 -0.24
CA GLY A 36 1.18 -8.70 -1.26
C GLY A 36 1.40 -9.40 -2.59
N ALA A 37 2.01 -10.60 -2.57
CA ALA A 37 2.22 -11.42 -3.76
C ALA A 37 0.90 -11.88 -4.39
N LYS A 38 -0.10 -12.27 -3.59
CA LYS A 38 -1.43 -12.62 -4.08
C LYS A 38 -2.12 -11.43 -4.77
N PHE A 39 -2.06 -10.24 -4.16
CA PHE A 39 -2.62 -9.03 -4.77
C PHE A 39 -1.88 -8.67 -6.06
N ALA A 40 -0.55 -8.81 -6.09
CA ALA A 40 0.27 -8.54 -7.27
C ALA A 40 -0.05 -9.48 -8.44
N ASP A 41 -0.31 -10.76 -8.19
CA ASP A 41 -0.70 -11.73 -9.23
C ASP A 41 -2.05 -11.35 -9.86
N VAL A 42 -3.06 -11.08 -9.03
CA VAL A 42 -4.37 -10.61 -9.53
C VAL A 42 -4.23 -9.31 -10.31
N ALA A 43 -3.45 -8.36 -9.79
CA ALA A 43 -3.19 -7.09 -10.44
C ALA A 43 -2.46 -7.24 -11.79
N ARG A 44 -1.53 -8.19 -11.90
CA ARG A 44 -0.82 -8.51 -13.15
C ARG A 44 -1.78 -9.06 -14.20
N ASN A 45 -2.71 -9.93 -13.82
CA ASN A 45 -3.73 -10.44 -14.72
C ASN A 45 -4.66 -9.31 -15.21
N ILE A 46 -5.10 -8.42 -14.32
CA ILE A 46 -5.89 -7.24 -14.68
C ILE A 46 -5.11 -6.34 -15.65
N ALA A 47 -3.85 -6.03 -15.33
CA ALA A 47 -3.00 -5.16 -16.14
C ALA A 47 -2.74 -5.73 -17.54
N SER A 48 -2.66 -7.06 -17.66
CA SER A 48 -2.43 -7.79 -18.91
C SER A 48 -3.70 -8.05 -19.73
N GLY A 49 -4.88 -7.69 -19.22
CA GLY A 49 -6.16 -7.91 -19.90
C GLY A 49 -6.79 -9.29 -19.66
N ASN A 50 -6.26 -10.09 -18.72
CA ASN A 50 -6.74 -11.44 -18.39
C ASN A 50 -7.91 -11.44 -17.39
N GLY A 51 -8.45 -10.26 -17.06
CA GLY A 51 -9.55 -10.08 -16.11
C GLY A 51 -9.14 -10.26 -14.63
N TYR A 52 -10.14 -10.41 -13.76
CA TYR A 52 -9.97 -10.54 -12.32
C TYR A 52 -9.72 -12.01 -11.91
N SER A 53 -8.56 -12.52 -12.31
CA SER A 53 -8.13 -13.90 -12.11
C SER A 53 -6.86 -14.00 -11.29
N SER A 54 -6.59 -15.17 -10.71
CA SER A 54 -5.35 -15.49 -10.03
C SER A 54 -4.76 -16.77 -10.59
N ASN A 55 -3.44 -16.77 -10.76
CA ASN A 55 -2.63 -17.94 -11.04
C ASN A 55 -2.09 -18.57 -9.73
N PHE A 56 -2.40 -17.97 -8.59
CA PHE A 56 -1.98 -18.43 -7.28
C PHE A 56 -2.89 -19.58 -6.82
N SER A 57 -2.29 -20.72 -6.45
CA SER A 57 -3.00 -21.84 -5.83
C SER A 57 -2.43 -22.10 -4.44
N ASN A 58 -3.28 -22.07 -3.41
CA ASN A 58 -2.90 -22.45 -2.04
C ASN A 58 -2.71 -23.97 -1.88
N PHE A 59 -3.16 -24.75 -2.86
CA PHE A 59 -2.91 -26.18 -2.93
C PHE A 59 -1.79 -26.43 -3.93
N THR A 60 -0.85 -27.31 -3.61
CA THR A 60 0.25 -27.69 -4.50
C THR A 60 -0.33 -28.30 -5.77
N SER A 61 -0.60 -27.46 -6.77
CA SER A 61 -1.30 -27.84 -7.99
C SER A 61 -0.51 -28.93 -8.73
N LYS A 62 0.82 -28.88 -8.61
CA LYS A 62 1.76 -29.90 -9.10
C LYS A 62 1.58 -31.29 -8.48
N ALA A 63 1.23 -31.39 -7.19
CA ALA A 63 1.02 -32.67 -6.51
C ALA A 63 -0.32 -33.33 -6.90
N LEU A 64 -1.25 -32.52 -7.41
CA LEU A 64 -2.58 -32.94 -7.86
C LEU A 64 -2.70 -32.98 -9.40
N GLY A 65 -1.59 -32.79 -10.13
CA GLY A 65 -1.58 -32.84 -11.61
C GLY A 65 -2.21 -31.62 -12.30
N PHE A 66 -2.53 -30.56 -11.56
CA PHE A 66 -3.07 -29.32 -12.12
C PHE A 66 -1.94 -28.33 -12.43
N GLU A 67 -1.64 -28.13 -13.71
CA GLU A 67 -0.77 -27.06 -14.15
C GLU A 67 -1.60 -25.82 -14.50
N ASN A 68 -1.20 -24.65 -14.00
CA ASN A 68 -1.75 -23.34 -14.38
C ASN A 68 -3.27 -23.18 -14.21
N LEU A 69 -3.80 -23.47 -13.01
CA LEU A 69 -5.20 -23.16 -12.67
C LEU A 69 -5.39 -21.64 -12.59
N VAL A 70 -5.75 -21.03 -13.71
CA VAL A 70 -6.31 -19.67 -13.73
C VAL A 70 -7.70 -19.75 -13.13
N SER A 71 -7.85 -19.26 -11.91
CA SER A 71 -9.15 -19.23 -11.23
C SER A 71 -9.62 -17.79 -11.05
N VAL A 72 -10.93 -17.57 -11.08
CA VAL A 72 -11.49 -16.26 -10.72
C VAL A 72 -11.14 -15.99 -9.26
N SER A 73 -10.53 -14.83 -8.97
CA SER A 73 -10.04 -14.52 -7.63
C SER A 73 -11.15 -14.06 -6.70
N ARG A 74 -12.09 -14.97 -6.35
CA ARG A 74 -13.33 -14.62 -5.64
C ARG A 74 -13.13 -14.07 -4.22
N TRP A 75 -12.01 -14.41 -3.58
CA TRP A 75 -11.74 -14.10 -2.17
C TRP A 75 -10.79 -12.92 -1.98
N THR A 76 -10.24 -12.37 -3.07
CA THR A 76 -9.39 -11.18 -3.03
C THR A 76 -10.28 -9.95 -3.18
N LYS A 77 -10.26 -9.05 -2.19
CA LYS A 77 -10.99 -7.77 -2.27
C LYS A 77 -10.44 -6.91 -3.42
N PRO A 78 -11.30 -6.21 -4.19
CA PRO A 78 -10.92 -5.64 -5.49
C PRO A 78 -10.07 -4.37 -5.43
N VAL A 79 -10.19 -3.55 -4.39
CA VAL A 79 -9.60 -2.20 -4.38
C VAL A 79 -8.07 -2.27 -4.50
N MET A 80 -7.42 -3.10 -3.67
CA MET A 80 -5.96 -3.20 -3.67
C MET A 80 -5.40 -3.71 -5.02
N PRO A 81 -5.87 -4.84 -5.59
CA PRO A 81 -5.44 -5.28 -6.93
C PRO A 81 -5.70 -4.27 -8.05
N LEU A 82 -6.82 -3.55 -8.00
CA LEU A 82 -7.13 -2.54 -9.03
C LEU A 82 -6.14 -1.38 -8.98
N VAL A 83 -5.81 -0.89 -7.79
CA VAL A 83 -4.82 0.19 -7.63
C VAL A 83 -3.43 -0.29 -8.05
N ILE A 84 -3.02 -1.50 -7.64
CA ILE A 84 -1.77 -2.11 -8.10
C ILE A 84 -1.75 -2.24 -9.62
N ALA A 85 -2.82 -2.72 -10.25
CA ALA A 85 -2.88 -2.86 -11.70
C ALA A 85 -2.67 -1.53 -12.43
N GLY A 86 -3.23 -0.43 -11.88
CA GLY A 86 -2.95 0.92 -12.37
C GLY A 86 -1.47 1.28 -12.29
N PHE A 87 -0.82 1.01 -11.14
CA PHE A 87 0.62 1.23 -10.97
C PHE A 87 1.46 0.35 -11.89
N LEU A 88 1.11 -0.91 -12.08
CA LEU A 88 1.80 -1.81 -13.02
C LEU A 88 1.72 -1.30 -14.46
N LYS A 89 0.60 -0.69 -14.86
CA LYS A 89 0.46 -0.06 -16.19
C LYS A 89 1.30 1.21 -16.35
N ILE A 90 1.43 2.01 -15.29
CA ILE A 90 2.12 3.31 -15.34
C ILE A 90 3.64 3.12 -15.21
N PHE A 91 4.09 2.29 -14.27
CA PHE A 91 5.49 2.14 -13.88
C PHE A 91 6.13 0.83 -14.34
N GLY A 92 5.34 -0.08 -14.92
CA GLY A 92 5.79 -1.40 -15.39
C GLY A 92 5.64 -2.50 -14.34
N VAL A 93 5.72 -3.76 -14.80
CA VAL A 93 5.57 -4.93 -13.93
C VAL A 93 6.82 -5.13 -13.08
N SER A 94 6.76 -4.73 -11.80
CA SER A 94 7.87 -4.87 -10.85
C SER A 94 7.38 -4.84 -9.40
N ASP A 95 8.15 -5.45 -8.49
CA ASP A 95 7.86 -5.43 -7.04
C ASP A 95 7.83 -4.01 -6.50
N SER A 96 8.71 -3.13 -6.99
CA SER A 96 8.71 -1.71 -6.63
C SER A 96 7.39 -1.01 -6.99
N SER A 97 6.76 -1.38 -8.10
CA SER A 97 5.46 -0.80 -8.50
C SER A 97 4.31 -1.28 -7.60
N VAL A 98 4.39 -2.53 -7.14
CA VAL A 98 3.46 -3.06 -6.12
C VAL A 98 3.66 -2.34 -4.79
N ILE A 99 4.89 -2.28 -4.29
CA ILE A 99 5.24 -1.63 -3.02
C ILE A 99 4.87 -0.14 -3.02
N ALA A 100 5.03 0.54 -4.16
CA ALA A 100 4.66 1.94 -4.29
C ALA A 100 3.18 2.21 -3.95
N THR A 101 2.28 1.24 -4.14
CA THR A 101 0.87 1.38 -3.76
C THR A 101 0.64 1.38 -2.25
N SER A 102 1.20 0.40 -1.53
CA SER A 102 1.09 0.36 -0.07
C SER A 102 1.81 1.54 0.58
N SER A 103 2.92 1.98 -0.01
CA SER A 103 3.64 3.20 0.39
C SER A 103 2.80 4.46 0.17
N LEU A 104 2.12 4.59 -0.97
CA LEU A 104 1.21 5.71 -1.24
C LEU A 104 0.13 5.79 -0.15
N PHE A 105 -0.56 4.69 0.14
CA PHE A 105 -1.63 4.70 1.14
C PHE A 105 -1.12 4.95 2.56
N TYR A 106 0.10 4.51 2.89
CA TYR A 106 0.73 4.89 4.14
C TYR A 106 0.97 6.40 4.24
N LEU A 107 1.46 7.06 3.17
CA LEU A 107 1.63 8.52 3.17
C LEU A 107 0.29 9.25 3.33
N LEU A 108 -0.76 8.76 2.64
CA LEU A 108 -2.11 9.29 2.77
C LEU A 108 -2.68 9.06 4.18
N LEU A 109 -2.40 7.92 4.80
CA LEU A 109 -2.79 7.62 6.18
C LEU A 109 -2.15 8.61 7.16
N VAL A 110 -0.84 8.86 7.07
CA VAL A 110 -0.14 9.83 7.92
C VAL A 110 -0.74 11.23 7.76
N LEU A 111 -0.97 11.65 6.52
CA LEU A 111 -1.54 12.96 6.21
C LEU A 111 -2.99 13.11 6.72
N THR A 112 -3.81 12.07 6.55
CA THR A 112 -5.21 12.10 6.97
C THR A 112 -5.31 12.05 8.50
N THR A 113 -4.41 11.33 9.17
CA THR A 113 -4.29 11.34 10.63
C THR A 113 -3.99 12.75 11.16
N TYR A 114 -3.09 13.49 10.49
CA TYR A 114 -2.85 14.90 10.82
C TYR A 114 -4.13 15.73 10.73
N PHE A 115 -4.86 15.61 9.62
CA PHE A 115 -6.08 16.39 9.40
C PHE A 115 -7.20 16.02 10.38
N LEU A 116 -7.37 14.74 10.71
CA LEU A 116 -8.32 14.28 11.70
C LEU A 116 -8.00 14.85 13.10
N GLY A 117 -6.77 14.66 13.59
CA GLY A 117 -6.38 15.18 14.90
C GLY A 117 -6.46 16.71 14.95
N LYS A 118 -6.13 17.39 13.85
CA LYS A 118 -6.31 18.84 13.72
C LYS A 118 -7.78 19.26 13.78
N LYS A 119 -8.69 18.53 13.12
CA LYS A 119 -10.13 18.80 13.11
C LYS A 119 -10.72 18.68 14.51
N LEU A 120 -10.30 17.67 15.27
CA LEU A 120 -10.90 17.31 16.56
C LEU A 120 -10.29 18.08 17.75
N TRP A 121 -8.96 18.24 17.80
CA TRP A 121 -8.26 18.77 18.99
C TRP A 121 -7.14 19.76 18.66
N GLY A 122 -7.08 20.23 17.41
CA GLY A 122 -6.14 21.26 16.99
C GLY A 122 -4.78 20.75 16.52
N LYS A 123 -3.92 21.70 16.09
CA LYS A 123 -2.72 21.42 15.28
C LYS A 123 -1.71 20.50 15.96
N LEU A 124 -1.51 20.66 17.28
CA LEU A 124 -0.54 19.87 18.03
C LEU A 124 -0.94 18.40 18.07
N VAL A 125 -2.21 18.09 18.36
CA VAL A 125 -2.72 16.72 18.40
C VAL A 125 -2.66 16.08 17.02
N GLY A 126 -3.01 16.82 15.96
CA GLY A 126 -2.82 16.34 14.59
C GLY A 126 -1.36 15.99 14.29
N LEU A 127 -0.40 16.85 14.68
CA LEU A 127 1.01 16.61 14.45
C LEU A 127 1.52 15.38 15.22
N LEU A 128 1.20 15.28 16.51
CA LEU A 128 1.61 14.15 17.34
C LEU A 128 1.02 12.83 16.82
N GLY A 129 -0.27 12.80 16.46
CA GLY A 129 -0.90 11.61 15.88
C GLY A 129 -0.26 11.18 14.56
N ALA A 130 0.04 12.13 13.67
CA ALA A 130 0.73 11.83 12.42
C ALA A 130 2.14 11.27 12.64
N ILE A 131 2.90 11.83 13.59
CA ILE A 131 4.23 11.32 13.97
C ILE A 131 4.10 9.89 14.54
N SER A 132 3.11 9.64 15.40
CA SER A 132 2.88 8.31 15.96
C SER A 132 2.63 7.25 14.88
N VAL A 133 1.85 7.59 13.85
CA VAL A 133 1.63 6.69 12.70
C VAL A 133 2.88 6.57 11.84
N ALA A 134 3.57 7.68 11.57
CA ALA A 134 4.75 7.70 10.72
C ALA A 134 5.88 6.80 11.26
N PHE A 135 6.11 6.82 12.57
CA PHE A 135 7.18 6.03 13.19
C PHE A 135 6.70 4.71 13.78
N ASN A 136 5.44 4.32 13.53
CA ASN A 136 4.96 3.02 13.95
C ASN A 136 5.59 1.92 13.08
N PHE A 137 6.26 0.97 13.73
CA PHE A 137 6.97 -0.10 13.05
C PHE A 137 6.08 -0.95 12.13
N ASN A 138 4.90 -1.35 12.61
CA ASN A 138 3.98 -2.17 11.80
C ASN A 138 3.52 -1.42 10.55
N PHE A 139 3.17 -0.14 10.67
CA PHE A 139 2.78 0.65 9.50
C PHE A 139 3.92 0.84 8.50
N LEU A 140 5.16 0.96 8.97
CA LEU A 140 6.34 1.01 8.09
C LEU A 140 6.57 -0.32 7.37
N GLU A 141 6.39 -1.45 8.06
CA GLU A 141 6.50 -2.78 7.45
C GLU A 141 5.43 -2.98 6.37
N TYR A 142 4.16 -2.67 6.68
CA TYR A 142 3.07 -2.76 5.71
C TYR A 142 3.19 -1.75 4.57
N ALA A 143 3.79 -0.58 4.79
CA ALA A 143 4.08 0.37 3.72
C ALA A 143 4.98 -0.22 2.63
N LEU A 144 5.83 -1.20 3.01
CA LEU A 144 6.81 -1.83 2.14
C LEU A 144 6.41 -3.24 1.67
N SER A 145 5.18 -3.69 1.96
CA SER A 145 4.77 -5.07 1.72
C SER A 145 3.92 -5.28 0.47
N GLY A 146 3.36 -4.22 -0.13
CA GLY A 146 2.40 -4.33 -1.22
C GLY A 146 1.04 -4.90 -0.80
N ALA A 147 0.77 -4.95 0.51
CA ALA A 147 -0.45 -5.50 1.08
C ALA A 147 -1.49 -4.41 1.40
N SER A 148 -2.69 -4.83 1.80
CA SER A 148 -3.88 -3.96 1.88
C SER A 148 -4.03 -3.18 3.19
N GLU A 149 -3.17 -3.40 4.18
CA GLU A 149 -3.33 -2.91 5.54
C GLU A 149 -3.21 -1.38 5.61
N THR A 150 -2.28 -0.78 4.84
CA THR A 150 -2.14 0.68 4.81
C THR A 150 -3.31 1.34 4.10
N LEU A 151 -3.85 0.72 3.04
CA LEU A 151 -5.10 1.13 2.39
C LEU A 151 -6.27 1.06 3.37
N PHE A 152 -6.45 -0.07 4.05
CA PHE A 152 -7.57 -0.28 4.96
C PHE A 152 -7.53 0.69 6.15
N ALA A 153 -6.36 0.89 6.75
CA ALA A 153 -6.18 1.88 7.81
C ALA A 153 -6.46 3.30 7.31
N PHE A 154 -6.00 3.65 6.10
CA PHE A 154 -6.32 4.93 5.48
C PHE A 154 -7.82 5.12 5.30
N GLU A 155 -8.55 4.11 4.81
CA GLU A 155 -10.01 4.18 4.62
C GLU A 155 -10.75 4.42 5.94
N ILE A 156 -10.33 3.78 7.04
CA ILE A 156 -10.92 4.00 8.38
C ILE A 156 -10.71 5.44 8.83
N VAL A 157 -9.48 5.94 8.76
CA VAL A 157 -9.13 7.29 9.22
C VAL A 157 -9.76 8.36 8.32
N LEU A 158 -9.81 8.12 7.01
CA LEU A 158 -10.52 8.98 6.06
C LEU A 158 -12.01 9.02 6.36
N GLY A 159 -12.64 7.87 6.60
CA GLY A 159 -14.03 7.80 7.01
C GLY A 159 -14.28 8.65 8.25
N ALA A 160 -13.50 8.44 9.32
CA ALA A 160 -13.61 9.22 10.55
C ALA A 160 -13.36 10.73 10.35
N PHE A 161 -12.55 11.13 9.36
CA PHE A 161 -12.32 12.53 9.03
C PHE A 161 -13.48 13.18 8.26
N LEU A 162 -14.14 12.42 7.39
CA LEU A 162 -15.23 12.92 6.54
C LEU A 162 -16.56 13.03 7.29
N PHE A 163 -16.81 12.15 8.27
CA PHE A 163 -17.95 12.25 9.20
C PHE A 163 -17.63 13.13 10.41
#